data_AF-A0A0P7BI08-F1
#
_entry.id   AF-A0A0P7BI08-F1
#
_cell.length_a   1.000
_cell.length_b   1.000
_cell.length_c   1.000
_cell.angle_alpha   90.00
_cell.angle_beta   90.00
_cell.angle_gamma   90.00
#
_symmetry.space_group_name_H-M   'P 1'
#
loop_
_entity.id
_entity.type
_entity.pdbx_description
1 polymer ?
#
loop_
_entity_poly.entity_id
_entity_poly.type
_entity_poly.pdbx_seq_one_letter_code
_entity_poly.pdbx_strand_id
1 'polypeptide(L)'
;MATANKIHVVLSDIGVFHVDGISLESTAKASELLQLNHDQYHIYFNKIGLHNHLAHHMLTLVASGASPERLQSLFDQNTAYQRRMEPPDNKVVKEMQDPTKFKKHVADGENYFLASETAAQASTSSSKGLVTIVNEIRADATLRGSARWADREKLVDGVLARAEKELIKYGSEWKVSESELGRKTAEMINAGFVFTFGA
;
A
#
# COMPACT_ATOMS: atom_id res chain seq x y z
N MET A 1 -21.07 0.84 -12.89
CA MET A 1 -20.88 0.04 -11.66
C MET A 1 -19.48 -0.53 -11.68
N ALA A 2 -18.73 -0.39 -10.58
CA ALA A 2 -17.42 -1.02 -10.44
C ALA A 2 -17.56 -2.55 -10.34
N THR A 3 -16.54 -3.27 -10.80
CA THR A 3 -16.40 -4.74 -10.66
C THR A 3 -14.96 -5.07 -10.27
N ALA A 4 -14.62 -6.35 -10.13
CA ALA A 4 -13.24 -6.79 -9.87
C ALA A 4 -12.23 -6.39 -10.96
N ASN A 5 -12.69 -6.06 -12.18
CA ASN A 5 -11.84 -5.69 -13.32
C ASN A 5 -12.27 -4.39 -14.02
N LYS A 6 -13.31 -3.72 -13.50
CA LYS A 6 -13.80 -2.45 -14.04
C LYS A 6 -13.74 -1.37 -12.97
N ILE A 7 -12.89 -0.37 -13.22
CA ILE A 7 -12.72 0.75 -12.30
C ILE A 7 -13.75 1.84 -12.63
N HIS A 8 -14.34 2.41 -11.58
CA HIS A 8 -15.36 3.44 -11.71
C HIS A 8 -15.30 4.39 -10.52
N VAL A 9 -14.83 5.61 -10.77
CA VAL A 9 -14.82 6.74 -9.82
C VAL A 9 -16.06 7.59 -10.08
N VAL A 10 -16.79 7.93 -9.03
CA VAL A 10 -18.04 8.70 -9.10
C VAL A 10 -18.06 9.84 -8.10
N LEU A 11 -18.84 10.89 -8.38
CA LEU A 11 -18.89 12.07 -7.52
C LEU A 11 -19.38 11.78 -6.09
N SER A 12 -20.25 10.77 -5.93
CA SER A 12 -20.76 10.37 -4.62
C SER A 12 -19.74 9.65 -3.74
N ASP A 13 -18.58 9.28 -4.30
CA ASP A 13 -17.55 8.51 -3.60
C ASP A 13 -16.15 8.81 -4.19
N ILE A 14 -15.64 10.01 -3.87
CA ILE A 14 -14.30 10.47 -4.26
C ILE A 14 -13.25 10.17 -3.17
N GLY A 15 -13.71 9.70 -2.00
CA GLY A 15 -12.90 9.42 -0.83
C GLY A 15 -13.32 10.24 0.40
N VAL A 16 -12.67 9.97 1.53
CA VAL A 16 -13.01 10.59 2.83
C VAL A 16 -12.76 12.10 2.85
N PHE A 17 -11.72 12.56 2.14
CA PHE A 17 -11.40 13.96 1.99
C PHE A 17 -11.22 14.28 0.51
N HIS A 18 -11.89 15.33 0.05
CA HIS A 18 -11.73 15.88 -1.28
C HIS A 18 -12.16 17.35 -1.27
N VAL A 19 -11.73 18.10 -2.29
CA VAL A 19 -12.20 19.48 -2.50
C VAL A 19 -13.61 19.49 -3.11
N ASP A 20 -14.30 20.63 -2.99
CA ASP A 20 -15.55 20.86 -3.70
C ASP A 20 -15.32 21.12 -5.20
N GLY A 21 -16.39 21.03 -5.99
CA GLY A 21 -16.36 21.43 -7.41
C GLY A 21 -15.68 20.45 -8.36
N ILE A 22 -15.47 19.19 -7.94
CA ILE A 22 -14.94 18.15 -8.81
C ILE A 22 -15.97 17.85 -9.91
N SER A 23 -15.52 17.86 -11.16
CA SER A 23 -16.40 17.70 -12.31
C SER A 23 -16.63 16.23 -12.69
N LEU A 24 -17.76 15.96 -13.36
CA LEU A 24 -18.06 14.63 -13.91
C LEU A 24 -16.96 14.17 -14.88
N GLU A 25 -16.47 15.09 -15.71
CA GLU A 25 -15.40 14.85 -16.67
C GLU A 25 -14.10 14.42 -15.97
N SER A 26 -13.79 15.01 -14.83
CA SER A 26 -12.59 14.67 -14.05
C SER A 26 -12.70 13.26 -13.46
N THR A 27 -13.87 12.89 -12.91
CA THR A 27 -14.10 11.51 -12.44
C THR A 27 -14.13 10.47 -13.58
N ALA A 28 -14.67 10.84 -14.75
CA ALA A 28 -14.66 10.00 -15.93
C ALA A 28 -13.23 9.76 -16.44
N LYS A 29 -12.42 10.82 -16.53
CA LYS A 29 -11.01 10.71 -16.93
C LYS A 29 -10.20 9.92 -15.90
N ALA A 30 -10.42 10.12 -14.60
CA ALA A 30 -9.78 9.31 -13.57
C ALA A 30 -10.12 7.82 -13.72
N SER A 31 -11.39 7.49 -13.97
CA SER A 31 -11.82 6.10 -14.24
C SER A 31 -11.12 5.49 -15.46
N GLU A 32 -11.02 6.25 -16.55
CA GLU A 32 -10.34 5.83 -17.78
C GLU A 32 -8.85 5.55 -17.54
N LEU A 33 -8.14 6.47 -16.89
CA LEU A 33 -6.70 6.34 -16.62
C LEU A 33 -6.39 5.23 -15.62
N LEU A 34 -7.22 5.08 -14.59
CA LEU A 34 -7.10 3.97 -13.65
C LEU A 34 -7.34 2.63 -14.34
N GLN A 35 -8.34 2.54 -15.23
CA GLN A 35 -8.56 1.33 -16.03
C GLN A 35 -7.37 1.05 -16.95
N LEU A 36 -6.85 2.07 -17.64
CA LEU A 36 -5.66 1.93 -18.49
C LEU A 36 -4.47 1.41 -17.67
N ASN A 37 -4.30 1.90 -16.44
CA ASN A 37 -3.28 1.39 -15.53
C ASN A 37 -3.49 -0.08 -15.19
N HIS A 38 -4.71 -0.46 -14.81
CA HIS A 38 -5.09 -1.83 -14.52
C HIS A 38 -4.85 -2.78 -15.71
N ASP A 39 -5.13 -2.33 -16.94
CA ASP A 39 -5.06 -3.18 -18.12
C ASP A 39 -3.63 -3.28 -18.70
N GLN A 40 -2.82 -2.23 -18.59
CA GLN A 40 -1.56 -2.13 -19.34
C GLN A 40 -0.28 -2.17 -18.51
N TYR A 41 -0.34 -1.86 -17.22
CA TYR A 41 0.87 -1.75 -16.39
C TYR A 41 0.85 -2.76 -15.26
N HIS A 42 2.04 -3.30 -14.98
CA HIS A 42 2.23 -4.22 -13.87
C HIS A 42 2.09 -3.46 -12.54
N ILE A 43 1.71 -4.17 -11.47
CA ILE A 43 1.72 -3.62 -10.10
C ILE A 43 3.11 -3.19 -9.63
N TYR A 44 4.17 -3.54 -10.35
CA TYR A 44 5.55 -3.14 -10.06
C TYR A 44 6.06 -2.39 -11.27
N PHE A 45 6.71 -1.24 -11.07
CA PHE A 45 7.28 -0.50 -12.19
C PHE A 45 8.62 -1.08 -12.67
N ASN A 46 9.21 -2.02 -11.91
CA ASN A 46 10.46 -2.70 -12.28
C ASN A 46 10.48 -4.18 -11.86
N LYS A 47 11.60 -4.87 -12.14
CA LYS A 47 11.79 -6.30 -11.82
C LYS A 47 12.33 -6.56 -10.41
N ILE A 48 12.70 -5.53 -9.66
CA ILE A 48 13.20 -5.67 -8.28
C ILE A 48 12.09 -5.47 -7.23
N GLY A 49 10.84 -5.25 -7.65
CA GLY A 49 9.67 -5.24 -6.78
C GLY A 49 9.22 -3.85 -6.32
N LEU A 50 9.72 -2.75 -6.91
CA LEU A 50 9.21 -1.42 -6.58
C LEU A 50 7.82 -1.19 -7.20
N HIS A 51 6.86 -0.78 -6.37
CA HIS A 51 5.43 -0.75 -6.71
C HIS A 51 5.02 0.45 -7.57
N ASN A 52 4.11 0.22 -8.50
CA ASN A 52 3.53 1.22 -9.38
C ASN A 52 2.54 2.13 -8.62
N HIS A 53 2.89 3.41 -8.44
CA HIS A 53 2.06 4.34 -7.67
C HIS A 53 0.95 5.05 -8.47
N LEU A 54 0.77 4.76 -9.77
CA LEU A 54 -0.19 5.49 -10.62
C LEU A 54 -1.60 5.58 -10.03
N ALA A 55 -2.09 4.50 -9.42
CA ALA A 55 -3.42 4.48 -8.80
C ALA A 55 -3.54 5.53 -7.68
N HIS A 56 -2.55 5.58 -6.78
CA HIS A 56 -2.53 6.56 -5.69
C HIS A 56 -2.45 7.99 -6.21
N HIS A 57 -1.60 8.25 -7.22
CA HIS A 57 -1.50 9.57 -7.84
C HIS A 57 -2.84 10.01 -8.45
N MET A 58 -3.49 9.15 -9.25
CA MET A 58 -4.75 9.51 -9.91
C MET A 58 -5.87 9.80 -8.93
N LEU A 59 -6.03 8.96 -7.90
CA LEU A 59 -7.04 9.18 -6.85
C LEU A 59 -6.77 10.45 -6.05
N THR A 60 -5.50 10.72 -5.70
CA THR A 60 -5.12 11.94 -4.98
C THR A 60 -5.39 13.20 -5.81
N LEU A 61 -5.06 13.16 -7.11
CA LEU A 61 -5.24 14.30 -8.00
C LEU A 61 -6.71 14.63 -8.22
N VAL A 62 -7.56 13.62 -8.47
CA VAL A 62 -9.00 13.87 -8.65
C VAL A 62 -9.62 14.38 -7.36
N ALA A 63 -9.27 13.82 -6.19
CA ALA A 63 -9.71 14.31 -4.88
C ALA A 63 -9.24 15.75 -4.59
N SER A 64 -8.12 16.17 -5.18
CA SER A 64 -7.59 17.53 -5.07
C SER A 64 -8.14 18.51 -6.13
N GLY A 65 -9.09 18.07 -6.97
CA GLY A 65 -9.74 18.93 -7.97
C GLY A 65 -8.97 19.11 -9.29
N ALA A 66 -8.07 18.17 -9.63
CA ALA A 66 -7.37 18.22 -10.91
C ALA A 66 -8.33 18.09 -12.10
N SER A 67 -8.12 18.92 -13.14
CA SER A 67 -8.87 18.82 -14.40
C SER A 67 -8.52 17.56 -15.19
N PRO A 68 -9.35 17.14 -16.18
CA PRO A 68 -9.05 16.01 -17.05
C PRO A 68 -7.69 16.12 -17.75
N GLU A 69 -7.33 17.32 -18.20
CA GLU A 69 -6.05 17.59 -18.88
C GLU A 69 -4.87 17.41 -17.92
N ARG A 70 -5.03 17.86 -16.68
CA ARG A 70 -3.98 17.72 -15.66
C ARG A 70 -3.80 16.27 -15.24
N LEU A 71 -4.89 15.52 -15.10
CA LEU A 71 -4.86 14.08 -14.84
C LEU A 71 -4.11 13.33 -15.95
N GLN A 72 -4.46 13.59 -17.21
CA GLN A 72 -3.78 12.99 -18.37
C GLN A 72 -2.28 13.33 -18.37
N SER A 73 -1.94 14.61 -18.25
CA SER A 73 -0.55 15.08 -18.30
C SER A 73 0.33 14.43 -17.23
N LEU A 74 -0.18 14.29 -16.00
CA LEU A 74 0.57 13.67 -14.90
C LEU A 74 0.61 12.14 -15.01
N PHE A 75 -0.43 11.52 -15.57
CA PHE A 75 -0.40 10.11 -15.91
C PHE A 75 0.70 9.82 -16.94
N ASP A 76 0.73 10.58 -18.05
CA ASP A 76 1.69 10.38 -19.13
C ASP A 76 3.14 10.53 -18.64
N GLN A 77 3.42 11.53 -17.80
CA GLN A 77 4.75 11.72 -17.19
C GLN A 77 5.18 10.51 -16.35
N ASN A 78 4.22 9.89 -15.65
CA ASN A 78 4.49 8.86 -14.68
C ASN A 78 4.41 7.43 -15.27
N THR A 79 3.98 7.29 -16.53
CA THR A 79 3.93 6.01 -17.25
C THR A 79 5.23 5.62 -17.95
N ALA A 80 6.11 6.59 -18.25
CA ALA A 80 7.29 6.37 -19.08
C ALA A 80 8.26 5.29 -18.55
N TYR A 81 8.27 5.06 -17.25
CA TYR A 81 9.13 4.07 -16.58
C TYR A 81 8.37 2.86 -16.04
N GLN A 82 7.06 2.77 -16.29
CA GLN A 82 6.23 1.68 -15.77
C GLN A 82 6.50 0.40 -16.56
N ARG A 83 6.61 -0.71 -15.83
CA ARG A 83 6.67 -2.03 -16.45
C ARG A 83 5.30 -2.36 -17.06
N ARG A 84 5.31 -2.87 -18.28
CA ARG A 84 4.10 -3.39 -18.95
C ARG A 84 3.59 -4.64 -18.24
N MET A 85 2.27 -4.77 -18.21
CA MET A 85 1.64 -6.02 -17.79
C MET A 85 2.01 -7.13 -18.76
N GLU A 86 2.42 -8.26 -18.23
CA GLU A 86 2.70 -9.47 -18.99
C GLU A 86 1.48 -10.40 -18.88
N PRO A 87 1.20 -11.22 -19.91
CA PRO A 87 0.16 -12.23 -19.82
C PRO A 87 0.39 -13.13 -18.60
N PRO A 88 -0.67 -13.51 -17.87
CA PRO A 88 -0.52 -14.38 -16.71
C PRO A 88 0.04 -15.74 -17.12
N ASP A 89 0.95 -16.28 -16.30
CA ASP A 89 1.41 -17.66 -16.46
C ASP A 89 0.29 -18.62 -16.04
N ASN A 90 -0.32 -19.29 -17.03
CA ASN A 90 -1.41 -20.25 -16.82
C ASN A 90 -1.07 -21.37 -15.84
N LYS A 91 0.20 -21.75 -15.71
CA LYS A 91 0.64 -22.73 -14.72
C LYS A 91 0.55 -22.14 -13.32
N VAL A 92 1.09 -20.94 -13.11
CA VAL A 92 1.02 -20.22 -11.83
C VAL A 92 -0.44 -19.97 -11.45
N VAL A 93 -1.29 -19.55 -12.37
CA VAL A 93 -2.73 -19.34 -12.13
C VAL A 93 -3.42 -20.62 -11.65
N LYS A 94 -3.10 -21.78 -12.24
CA LYS A 94 -3.62 -23.07 -11.76
C LYS A 94 -3.08 -23.45 -10.39
N GLU A 95 -1.81 -23.18 -10.12
CA GLU A 95 -1.20 -23.43 -8.81
C GLU A 95 -1.82 -22.54 -7.71
N MET A 96 -2.20 -21.31 -8.02
CA MET A 96 -2.87 -20.39 -7.09
C MET A 96 -4.25 -20.89 -6.63
N GLN A 97 -4.84 -21.90 -7.29
CA GLN A 97 -6.08 -22.56 -6.86
C GLN A 97 -5.85 -23.59 -5.75
N ASP A 98 -4.61 -24.05 -5.56
CA ASP A 98 -4.23 -24.96 -4.49
C ASP A 98 -3.80 -24.14 -3.25
N PRO A 99 -4.45 -24.29 -2.09
CA PRO A 99 -4.15 -23.48 -0.91
C PRO A 99 -2.69 -23.57 -0.43
N THR A 100 -2.05 -24.71 -0.61
CA THR A 100 -0.65 -24.91 -0.18
C THR A 100 0.32 -24.20 -1.11
N LYS A 101 0.04 -24.24 -2.42
CA LYS A 101 0.88 -23.55 -3.42
C LYS A 101 0.60 -22.07 -3.47
N PHE A 102 -0.66 -21.65 -3.27
CA PHE A 102 -1.03 -20.24 -3.12
C PHE A 102 -0.19 -19.56 -2.05
N LYS A 103 -0.10 -20.18 -0.86
CA LYS A 103 0.75 -19.68 0.24
C LYS A 103 2.19 -19.47 -0.22
N LYS A 104 2.79 -20.44 -0.90
CA LYS A 104 4.14 -20.33 -1.46
C LYS A 104 4.31 -19.16 -2.44
N HIS A 105 3.30 -18.85 -3.26
CA HIS A 105 3.34 -17.75 -4.24
C HIS A 105 3.17 -16.36 -3.60
N VAL A 106 2.55 -16.29 -2.42
CA VAL A 106 2.37 -15.03 -1.66
C VAL A 106 3.53 -14.81 -0.64
N ALA A 107 4.39 -15.82 -0.44
CA ALA A 107 5.29 -15.94 0.70
C ALA A 107 6.54 -15.03 0.78
N ASP A 108 6.84 -14.16 -0.19
CA ASP A 108 8.07 -13.35 -0.11
C ASP A 108 8.03 -12.24 0.98
N GLY A 109 6.86 -11.96 1.57
CA GLY A 109 6.71 -11.13 2.78
C GLY A 109 6.09 -11.86 3.99
N GLU A 110 5.80 -13.16 3.86
CA GLU A 110 4.96 -13.90 4.82
C GLU A 110 5.60 -14.05 6.20
N ASN A 111 6.93 -14.22 6.31
CA ASN A 111 7.54 -14.46 7.62
C ASN A 111 7.27 -13.30 8.59
N TYR A 112 7.40 -12.06 8.12
CA TYR A 112 7.11 -10.90 8.97
C TYR A 112 5.62 -10.79 9.30
N PHE A 113 4.74 -10.78 8.29
CA PHE A 113 3.31 -10.57 8.53
C PHE A 113 2.66 -11.71 9.33
N LEU A 114 2.96 -12.97 8.98
CA LEU A 114 2.43 -14.14 9.68
C LEU A 114 3.00 -14.24 11.10
N ALA A 115 4.28 -13.95 11.31
CA ALA A 115 4.85 -13.95 12.66
C ALA A 115 4.29 -12.82 13.52
N SER A 116 4.07 -11.64 12.94
CA SER A 116 3.43 -10.50 13.63
C SER A 116 1.99 -10.82 14.00
N GLU A 117 1.22 -11.43 13.09
CA GLU A 117 -0.13 -11.88 13.35
C GLU A 117 -0.16 -12.96 14.44
N THR A 118 0.71 -13.98 14.34
CA THR A 118 0.80 -15.05 15.35
C THR A 118 1.15 -14.48 16.72
N ALA A 119 2.10 -13.55 16.80
CA ALA A 119 2.46 -12.86 18.04
C ALA A 119 1.31 -11.99 18.59
N ALA A 120 0.56 -11.32 17.70
CA ALA A 120 -0.59 -10.51 18.08
C ALA A 120 -1.72 -11.36 18.66
N GLN A 121 -1.99 -12.52 18.05
CA GLN A 121 -3.01 -13.48 18.49
C GLN A 121 -2.63 -14.15 19.81
N ALA A 122 -1.35 -14.42 20.05
CA ALA A 122 -0.87 -14.98 21.32
C ALA A 122 -0.89 -13.97 22.48
N SER A 123 -1.02 -12.67 22.19
CA SER A 123 -0.98 -11.59 23.17
C SER A 123 -2.39 -11.17 23.63
N THR A 124 -2.59 -11.09 24.94
CA THR A 124 -3.83 -10.56 25.56
C THR A 124 -3.82 -9.05 25.75
N SER A 125 -2.74 -8.36 25.38
CA SER A 125 -2.63 -6.91 25.51
C SER A 125 -3.54 -6.18 24.52
N SER A 126 -4.04 -5.02 24.94
CA SER A 126 -4.81 -4.11 24.09
C SER A 126 -3.96 -3.58 22.92
N SER A 127 -4.63 -3.25 21.81
CA SER A 127 -4.01 -2.58 20.66
C SER A 127 -3.38 -1.26 21.06
N LYS A 128 -2.10 -1.04 20.74
CA LYS A 128 -1.44 0.26 20.91
C LYS A 128 -1.89 1.24 19.82
N GLY A 129 -1.57 2.52 20.02
CA GLY A 129 -1.77 3.55 19.00
C GLY A 129 -0.65 3.56 17.96
N LEU A 130 -0.95 3.81 16.68
CA LEU A 130 0.05 3.81 15.59
C LEU A 130 1.14 4.86 15.81
N VAL A 131 0.78 6.07 16.25
CA VAL A 131 1.76 7.12 16.55
C VAL A 131 2.69 6.71 17.70
N THR A 132 2.16 6.03 18.72
CA THR A 132 2.96 5.48 19.82
C THR A 132 3.95 4.45 19.31
N ILE A 133 3.48 3.47 18.52
CA ILE A 133 4.33 2.44 17.91
C ILE A 133 5.44 3.08 17.07
N VAL A 134 5.11 4.07 16.23
CA VAL A 134 6.11 4.79 15.41
C VAL A 134 7.18 5.47 16.27
N ASN A 135 6.78 6.12 17.37
CA ASN A 135 7.72 6.76 18.29
C ASN A 135 8.61 5.74 19.01
N GLU A 136 8.06 4.59 19.41
CA GLU A 136 8.83 3.51 20.02
C GLU A 136 9.83 2.89 19.03
N ILE A 137 9.41 2.65 17.77
CA ILE A 137 10.31 2.21 16.69
C ILE A 137 11.46 3.21 16.47
N ARG A 138 11.19 4.52 16.51
CA ARG A 138 12.22 5.56 16.37
C ARG A 138 13.22 5.55 17.54
N ALA A 139 12.75 5.25 18.75
CA ALA A 139 13.59 5.16 19.94
C ALA A 139 14.40 3.85 20.00
N ASP A 140 13.95 2.80 19.32
CA ASP A 140 14.60 1.50 19.26
C ASP A 140 15.93 1.57 18.49
N ALA A 141 17.04 1.46 19.21
CA ALA A 141 18.38 1.58 18.64
C ALA A 141 18.69 0.46 17.62
N THR A 142 18.11 -0.73 17.80
CA THR A 142 18.32 -1.86 16.89
C THR A 142 17.64 -1.58 15.56
N LEU A 143 16.35 -1.20 15.57
CA LEU A 143 15.64 -0.84 14.34
C LEU A 143 16.25 0.39 13.66
N ARG A 144 16.54 1.44 14.43
CA ARG A 144 17.15 2.68 13.90
C ARG A 144 18.52 2.45 13.27
N GLY A 145 19.32 1.51 13.80
CA GLY A 145 20.63 1.15 13.27
C GLY A 145 20.62 0.01 12.24
N SER A 146 19.47 -0.58 11.96
CA SER A 146 19.36 -1.78 11.13
C SER A 146 19.59 -1.48 9.65
N ALA A 147 18.94 -0.47 9.08
CA ALA A 147 19.15 -0.06 7.69
C ALA A 147 20.44 0.78 7.56
N ARG A 148 21.25 0.45 6.55
CA ARG A 148 22.57 1.06 6.29
C ARG A 148 22.64 1.58 4.86
N TRP A 149 23.48 2.58 4.60
CA TRP A 149 23.66 3.14 3.26
C TRP A 149 24.07 2.11 2.20
N ALA A 150 24.88 1.12 2.59
CA ALA A 150 25.35 0.06 1.69
C ALA A 150 24.28 -1.00 1.34
N ASP A 151 23.15 -1.06 2.05
CA ASP A 151 22.07 -2.00 1.72
C ASP A 151 21.45 -1.64 0.37
N ARG A 152 21.25 -2.65 -0.49
CA ARG A 152 20.57 -2.47 -1.76
C ARG A 152 19.08 -2.19 -1.52
N GLU A 153 18.42 -3.03 -0.72
CA GLU A 153 17.05 -2.82 -0.26
C GLU A 153 17.01 -2.62 1.25
N LYS A 154 16.62 -1.42 1.72
CA LYS A 154 16.71 -1.06 3.14
C LYS A 154 15.85 -1.94 4.06
N LEU A 155 14.69 -2.37 3.56
CA LEU A 155 13.79 -3.24 4.31
C LEU A 155 14.33 -4.67 4.37
N VAL A 156 14.69 -5.26 3.24
CA VAL A 156 15.07 -6.68 3.14
C VAL A 156 16.49 -6.89 3.66
N ASP A 157 17.48 -6.22 3.07
CA ASP A 157 18.90 -6.38 3.42
C ASP A 157 19.24 -5.69 4.74
N GLY A 158 18.39 -4.77 5.19
CA GLY A 158 18.57 -3.98 6.40
C GLY A 158 17.70 -4.46 7.57
N VAL A 159 16.47 -3.93 7.63
CA VAL A 159 15.58 -4.11 8.77
C VAL A 159 15.25 -5.58 9.02
N LEU A 160 14.80 -6.32 8.02
CA LEU A 160 14.48 -7.74 8.15
C LEU A 160 15.74 -8.58 8.40
N ALA A 161 16.85 -8.30 7.72
CA ALA A 161 18.07 -9.06 7.96
C ALA A 161 18.67 -8.87 9.37
N ARG A 162 18.44 -7.72 10.03
CA ARG A 162 19.16 -7.35 11.28
C ARG A 162 18.29 -7.03 12.49
N ALA A 163 17.00 -6.80 12.29
CA ALA A 163 16.06 -6.36 13.32
C ALA A 163 14.65 -6.95 13.12
N GLU A 164 14.55 -8.14 12.49
CA GLU A 164 13.27 -8.81 12.23
C GLU A 164 12.47 -9.04 13.51
N LYS A 165 13.12 -9.44 14.60
CA LYS A 165 12.45 -9.73 15.88
C LYS A 165 11.81 -8.47 16.47
N GLU A 166 12.54 -7.36 16.46
CA GLU A 166 12.06 -6.07 16.90
C GLU A 166 10.93 -5.57 16.00
N LEU A 167 11.06 -5.74 14.69
CA LEU A 167 10.01 -5.38 13.74
C LEU A 167 8.72 -6.20 14.01
N ILE A 168 8.84 -7.52 14.16
CA ILE A 168 7.70 -8.42 14.49
C ILE A 168 7.04 -8.00 15.81
N LYS A 169 7.84 -7.68 16.83
CA LYS A 169 7.33 -7.20 18.12
C LYS A 169 6.40 -5.99 17.90
N TYR A 170 6.87 -4.92 17.27
CA TYR A 170 6.03 -3.72 17.07
C TYR A 170 4.88 -3.98 16.10
N GLY A 171 5.09 -4.79 15.06
CA GLY A 171 4.03 -5.23 14.14
C GLY A 171 2.87 -5.93 14.85
N SER A 172 3.17 -6.68 15.92
CA SER A 172 2.16 -7.40 16.71
C SER A 172 1.34 -6.54 17.68
N GLU A 173 1.77 -5.29 17.93
CA GLU A 173 1.12 -4.40 18.91
C GLU A 173 -0.05 -3.61 18.30
N TRP A 174 -0.17 -3.56 16.98
CA TRP A 174 -1.31 -2.97 16.27
C TRP A 174 -2.34 -4.04 15.90
N LYS A 175 -3.47 -4.03 16.60
CA LYS A 175 -4.59 -4.97 16.40
C LYS A 175 -5.83 -4.23 15.94
N VAL A 176 -6.58 -4.81 15.02
CA VAL A 176 -7.81 -4.24 14.44
C VAL A 176 -8.92 -5.28 14.47
N SER A 177 -10.03 -5.00 15.16
CA SER A 177 -11.26 -5.78 15.00
C SER A 177 -12.17 -5.17 13.92
N GLU A 178 -13.10 -5.96 13.42
CA GLU A 178 -14.10 -5.50 12.43
C GLU A 178 -14.90 -4.29 12.93
N SER A 179 -15.25 -4.27 14.23
CA SER A 179 -15.97 -3.17 14.87
C SER A 179 -15.17 -1.86 14.99
N GLU A 180 -13.84 -1.92 14.85
CA GLU A 180 -12.94 -0.76 15.00
C GLU A 180 -12.42 -0.21 13.67
N LEU A 181 -12.78 -0.82 12.53
CA LEU A 181 -12.24 -0.49 11.21
C LEU A 181 -12.26 1.01 10.89
N GLY A 182 -13.39 1.69 11.13
CA GLY A 182 -13.51 3.12 10.86
C GLY A 182 -12.56 3.96 11.71
N ARG A 183 -12.48 3.68 13.02
CA ARG A 183 -11.57 4.37 13.95
C ARG A 183 -10.11 4.10 13.59
N LYS A 184 -9.75 2.85 13.33
CA LYS A 184 -8.38 2.44 13.02
C LYS A 184 -7.91 2.98 11.67
N THR A 185 -8.81 3.10 10.69
CA THR A 185 -8.53 3.78 9.42
C THR A 185 -8.25 5.27 9.63
N ALA A 186 -9.08 5.96 10.43
CA ALA A 186 -8.84 7.36 10.78
C ALA A 186 -7.49 7.56 11.51
N GLU A 187 -7.15 6.64 12.42
CA GLU A 187 -5.87 6.66 13.11
C GLU A 187 -4.68 6.43 12.17
N MET A 188 -4.81 5.52 11.20
CA MET A 188 -3.79 5.30 10.16
C MET A 188 -3.58 6.53 9.29
N ILE A 189 -4.66 7.20 8.87
CA ILE A 189 -4.59 8.46 8.12
C ILE A 189 -3.86 9.52 8.96
N ASN A 190 -4.27 9.70 10.21
CA ASN A 190 -3.64 10.65 11.13
C ASN A 190 -2.15 10.35 11.37
N ALA A 191 -1.79 9.09 11.58
CA ALA A 191 -0.39 8.67 11.73
C ALA A 191 0.43 8.97 10.47
N GLY A 192 -0.15 8.77 9.28
CA GLY A 192 0.45 9.17 8.01
C GLY A 192 0.75 10.67 7.93
N PHE A 193 -0.20 11.52 8.34
CA PHE A 193 0.01 12.98 8.43
C PHE A 193 1.13 13.34 9.40
N VAL A 194 1.12 12.76 10.62
CA VAL A 194 2.15 13.01 11.64
C VAL A 194 3.54 12.62 11.12
N PHE A 195 3.66 11.47 10.44
CA PHE A 195 4.93 11.02 9.90
C PHE A 195 5.43 11.88 8.74
N THR A 196 4.53 12.38 7.90
CA THR A 196 4.87 13.13 6.68
C THR A 196 5.14 14.61 6.94
N PHE A 197 4.41 15.24 7.86
CA PHE A 197 4.46 16.69 8.10
C PHE A 197 4.96 17.08 9.50
N GLY A 198 5.00 16.13 10.44
CA GLY A 198 5.41 16.38 11.83
C GLY A 198 6.81 15.88 12.19
N ALA A 199 7.58 15.39 11.22
CA ALA A 199 8.93 14.86 11.39
C ALA A 199 10.02 15.83 10.91
#